data_AF-A0A840QJC4-F1
#
_entry.id   AF-A0A840QJC4-F1
#
_cell.length_a   1.000
_cell.length_b   1.000
_cell.length_c   1.000
_cell.angle_alpha   90.00
_cell.angle_beta   90.00
_cell.angle_gamma   90.00
#
_symmetry.space_group_name_H-M   'P 1'
#
loop_
_entity.id
_entity.type
_entity.pdbx_description
1 polymer ?
#
loop_
_entity_poly.entity_id
_entity_poly.type
_entity_poly.pdbx_seq_one_letter_code
_entity_poly.pdbx_strand_id
1 'polypeptide(L)' 'MSGLRVAAWGRIEDCSMNYAVFGDEVEFRVGGQLEGMDIVFTERSLERLLTQGEQAVRELRAGLGHGGG' A
#
# COMPACT_ATOMS: atom_id res chain seq x y z
N MET A 1 4.81 25.68 -11.72
CA MET A 1 3.48 25.29 -11.22
C MET A 1 3.65 24.70 -9.84
N SER A 2 3.22 25.40 -8.80
CA SER A 2 3.34 24.95 -7.42
C SER A 2 2.03 24.26 -7.04
N GLY A 3 1.99 22.93 -7.17
CA GLY A 3 0.85 22.12 -6.72
C GLY A 3 1.01 21.80 -5.24
N LEU A 4 0.02 22.17 -4.42
CA LEU A 4 -0.10 21.71 -3.04
C LEU A 4 -0.28 20.18 -3.07
N ARG A 5 0.75 19.42 -2.68
CA ARG A 5 0.62 17.98 -2.45
C ARG A 5 0.16 17.77 -1.01
N VAL A 6 -1.14 17.56 -0.84
CA VAL A 6 -1.69 17.11 0.44
C VAL A 6 -1.38 15.62 0.56
N ALA A 7 -0.49 15.25 1.47
CA ALA A 7 -0.29 13.86 1.86
C ALA A 7 -1.29 13.53 2.97
N ALA A 8 -2.30 12.71 2.65
CA ALA A 8 -3.16 12.11 3.66
C ALA A 8 -2.50 10.82 4.16
N TRP A 9 -2.36 10.68 5.48
CA TRP A 9 -1.85 9.46 6.10
C TRP A 9 -3.04 8.67 6.64
N GLY A 10 -3.22 7.45 6.11
CA GLY A 10 -4.20 6.49 6.61
C GLY A 10 -3.47 5.34 7.31
N ARG A 11 -3.96 4.92 8.48
CA ARG A 11 -3.53 3.67 9.11
C ARG A 11 -4.52 2.59 8.73
N ILE A 12 -4.01 1.49 8.18
CA ILE A 12 -4.80 0.32 7.83
C ILE A 12 -4.59 -0.71 8.93
N GLU A 13 -5.64 -1.04 9.67
CA GLU A 13 -5.64 -2.09 10.70
C GLU A 13 -6.70 -3.13 10.37
N ASP A 14 -6.30 -4.41 10.39
CA ASP A 14 -7.17 -5.59 10.28
C ASP A 14 -8.34 -5.46 9.27
N CYS A 15 -8.02 -5.10 8.02
CA CYS A 15 -9.02 -4.95 6.96
C CYS A 15 -8.88 -6.04 5.89
N SER A 16 -9.99 -6.41 5.27
CA SER A 16 -9.97 -7.22 4.05
C SER A 16 -9.25 -6.49 2.93
N MET A 17 -8.41 -7.21 2.21
CA MET A 17 -7.73 -6.74 1.01
C MET A 17 -7.98 -7.74 -0.12
N ASN A 18 -8.58 -7.26 -1.21
CA ASN A 18 -8.83 -8.06 -2.40
C ASN A 18 -8.10 -7.44 -3.58
N TYR A 19 -7.77 -8.25 -4.59
CA TYR A 19 -7.16 -7.75 -5.81
C TYR A 19 -7.88 -8.26 -7.06
N ALA A 20 -7.79 -7.48 -8.13
CA ALA A 20 -8.18 -7.86 -9.48
C ALA A 20 -7.09 -7.46 -10.47
N VAL A 21 -6.92 -8.24 -11.54
CA VAL A 21 -5.93 -8.00 -12.59
C VAL A 21 -6.64 -7.52 -13.84
N PHE A 22 -6.19 -6.39 -14.39
CA PHE A 22 -6.74 -5.78 -15.59
C PHE A 22 -5.61 -5.44 -16.57
N GLY A 23 -5.40 -6.28 -17.57
CA GLY A 23 -4.29 -6.08 -18.52
C GLY A 23 -2.94 -6.16 -17.81
N ASP A 24 -2.18 -5.06 -17.82
CA ASP A 24 -0.87 -4.89 -17.19
C ASP A 24 -0.92 -4.21 -15.80
N GLU A 25 -2.12 -4.04 -15.27
CA GLU A 25 -2.38 -3.40 -13.98
C GLU A 25 -3.06 -4.35 -12.98
N VAL A 26 -2.82 -4.09 -11.69
CA VAL A 26 -3.48 -4.74 -10.57
C VAL A 26 -4.14 -3.68 -9.70
N GLU A 27 -5.43 -3.86 -9.44
CA GLU A 27 -6.21 -3.04 -8.52
C GLU A 27 -6.34 -3.77 -7.18
N PHE A 28 -5.92 -3.12 -6.09
CA PHE A 28 -6.17 -3.56 -4.72
C PHE A 28 -7.30 -2.74 -4.12
N ARG A 29 -8.32 -3.42 -3.60
CA ARG A 29 -9.34 -2.81 -2.74
C ARG A 29 -9.02 -3.09 -1.29
N VAL A 30 -8.79 -2.03 -0.53
CA VAL A 30 -8.53 -2.06 0.91
C VAL A 30 -9.78 -1.58 1.65
N GLY A 31 -10.35 -2.42 2.52
CA GLY A 31 -11.57 -2.09 3.27
C GLY A 31 -12.82 -2.81 2.75
N GLY A 32 -14.00 -2.29 3.12
CA GLY A 32 -15.29 -2.86 2.76
C GLY A 32 -15.74 -2.47 1.36
N GLN A 33 -16.76 -3.16 0.83
CA GLN A 33 -17.26 -2.94 -0.53
C GLN A 33 -17.88 -1.54 -0.75
N LEU A 34 -18.31 -0.86 0.32
CA LEU A 34 -18.95 0.48 0.28
C LEU A 34 -18.05 1.59 0.84
N GLU A 35 -17.07 1.24 1.66
CA GLU A 35 -16.11 2.17 2.28
C GLU A 35 -14.73 1.52 2.21
N GLY A 36 -14.01 1.83 1.13
CA GLY A 36 -12.69 1.29 0.85
C GLY A 36 -11.89 2.23 -0.02
N MET A 37 -10.60 1.93 -0.14
CA MET A 37 -9.68 2.64 -1.01
C MET A 37 -9.19 1.68 -2.09
N ASP A 38 -9.27 2.13 -3.34
CA ASP A 38 -8.71 1.42 -4.48
C ASP A 38 -7.31 1.96 -4.78
N ILE A 39 -6.35 1.05 -4.90
CA ILE A 39 -4.97 1.37 -5.25
C ILE A 39 -4.59 0.55 -6.48
N VAL A 40 -4.21 1.25 -7.57
CA VAL A 40 -3.80 0.61 -8.82
C VAL A 40 -2.28 0.64 -8.95
N PHE A 41 -1.71 -0.50 -9.32
CA PHE A 41 -0.29 -0.63 -9.62
C PHE A 41 -0.10 -1.25 -11.00
N THR A 42 0.84 -0.72 -11.78
CA THR A 42 1.42 -1.47 -12.90
C THR A 42 2.27 -2.63 -12.39
N GLU A 43 2.50 -3.66 -13.20
CA GLU A 43 3.36 -4.81 -12.87
C GLU A 43 4.70 -4.38 -12.23
N ARG A 44 5.44 -3.48 -12.89
CA ARG A 44 6.73 -2.98 -12.39
C ARG A 44 6.63 -2.26 -11.05
N SER A 45 5.54 -1.53 -10.83
CA SER A 45 5.32 -0.80 -9.58
C SER A 45 4.94 -1.76 -8.45
N LEU A 46 4.18 -2.81 -8.78
CA LEU A 46 3.82 -3.88 -7.85
C LEU A 46 5.04 -4.70 -7.43
N GLU A 47 5.92 -5.08 -8.36
CA GLU A 47 7.18 -5.77 -8.04
C GLU A 47 8.05 -4.99 -7.04
N ARG A 48 8.13 -3.67 -7.23
CA ARG A 48 8.84 -2.76 -6.32
C ARG A 48 8.17 -2.70 -4.95
N LEU A 49 6.85 -2.60 -4.91
CA LEU A 49 6.08 -2.60 -3.66
C LEU A 49 6.32 -3.90 -2.89
N LEU A 50 6.28 -5.05 -3.56
CA LEU A 50 6.53 -6.35 -2.93
C LEU A 50 7.95 -6.43 -2.37
N THR A 51 8.95 -6.04 -3.15
CA THR A 51 10.35 -6.06 -2.72
C THR A 51 10.59 -5.18 -1.49
N GLN A 52 10.10 -3.94 -1.52
CA GLN A 52 10.25 -3.00 -0.40
C GLN A 52 9.39 -3.40 0.80
N GLY A 53 8.17 -3.89 0.55
CA GLY A 53 7.24 -4.34 1.57
C GLY A 53 7.77 -5.55 2.33
N GLU A 54 8.37 -6.53 1.65
CA GLU A 54 9.04 -7.66 2.30
C GLU A 54 10.19 -7.20 3.20
N GLN A 55 10.98 -6.23 2.75
CA GLN A 55 12.05 -5.66 3.57
C GLN A 55 11.47 -4.96 4.81
N ALA A 56 10.44 -4.13 4.65
CA ALA A 56 9.78 -3.46 5.76
C ALA A 56 9.19 -4.45 6.77
N VAL A 57 8.58 -5.56 6.31
CA VAL A 57 8.08 -6.63 7.18
C VAL A 57 9.22 -7.30 7.95
N ARG A 58 10.37 -7.55 7.30
CA ARG A 58 11.56 -8.09 7.98
C ARG A 58 12.06 -7.15 9.08
N GLU A 59 12.12 -5.85 8.79
CA GLU A 59 12.52 -4.82 9.77
C GLU A 59 11.55 -4.74 10.95
N LEU A 60 10.24 -4.74 10.69
CA LEU A 60 9.20 -4.75 11.74
C LEU A 60 9.32 -5.99 12.64
N ARG A 61 9.52 -7.18 12.06
CA ARG A 61 9.69 -8.43 12.81
C ARG A 61 10.97 -8.45 13.65
N ALA A 62 12.01 -7.78 13.17
CA ALA A 62 13.26 -7.61 13.91
C ALA A 62 13.17 -6.54 15.01
N GLY A 63 12.03 -5.84 15.15
CA GLY A 63 11.86 -4.74 16.09
C GLY A 63 12.64 -3.48 15.69
N LEU A 64 13.08 -3.38 14.43
CA LEU A 64 13.84 -2.26 13.88
C LEU A 64 12.94 -1.11 13.41
N GLY A 65 11.66 -1.13 13.81
CA GLY A 65 10.73 -0.04 13.51
C GLY A 65 11.34 1.28 13.96
N HIS A 66 11.56 2.20 13.01
CA HIS A 66 11.95 3.56 13.34
C HIS A 66 10.83 4.15 14.20
N GLY A 67 11.05 4.22 15.50
CA GLY A 67 10.21 4.96 16.41
C GLY A 67 10.20 6.41 15.97
N GLY A 68 9.14 6.83 15.29
CA GLY A 68 8.79 8.24 15.17
C GLY A 68 8.27 8.68 16.53
N GLY A 69 9.05 9.53 17.21
CA GLY A 69 8.57 10.33 18.34
C GLY A 69 7.67 11.48 17.88
#